data_AF-A0A838LB16-F1
#
_entry.id   AF-A0A838LB16-F1
#
_cell.length_a   1.000
_cell.length_b   1.000
_cell.length_c   1.000
_cell.angle_alpha   90.00
_cell.angle_beta   90.00
_cell.angle_gamma   90.00
#
_symmetry.space_group_name_H-M   'P 1'
#
loop_
_entity.id
_entity.type
_entity.pdbx_description
1 polymer ?
#
loop_
_entity_poly.entity_id
_entity_poly.type
_entity_poly.pdbx_seq_one_letter_code
_entity_poly.pdbx_strand_id
1 'polypeptide(L)'
;MKAIRASMVLLLLAGCHGDKSGNSAVAQTAEGPHVIHLFPAATEARLFVDTGRTDAHFHPVLTPKDGHALTAGQRKILESALVWNDNYGKEDVAACFMPHHFFRYFDAQHRKVGEIAVCFCCGGVEVDKGDGTAIYPETRLNAHYDRLKALIHGMGERTDIECSPGDLD
;
A
#
# COMPACT_ATOMS: atom_id res chain seq x y z
N MET A 1 -0.27 -58.20 -14.05
CA MET A 1 0.43 -58.36 -15.35
C MET A 1 1.12 -57.03 -15.67
N LYS A 2 2.43 -57.08 -15.94
CA LYS A 2 3.32 -55.94 -16.20
C LYS A 2 3.11 -55.39 -17.62
N ALA A 3 3.20 -54.08 -17.79
CA ALA A 3 3.66 -53.48 -19.05
C ALA A 3 4.40 -52.18 -18.76
N ILE A 4 5.74 -52.28 -18.78
CA ILE A 4 6.69 -51.17 -18.81
C ILE A 4 6.84 -50.76 -20.27
N ARG A 5 6.72 -49.47 -20.60
CA ARG A 5 7.16 -48.94 -21.88
C ARG A 5 8.18 -47.83 -21.66
N ALA A 6 9.41 -48.14 -22.05
CA ALA A 6 10.53 -47.22 -22.20
C ALA A 6 10.56 -46.67 -23.64
N SER A 7 10.85 -45.39 -23.77
CA SER A 7 11.29 -44.68 -24.99
C SER A 7 11.93 -43.38 -24.47
N MET A 8 13.24 -43.21 -24.34
CA MET A 8 14.35 -43.25 -25.31
C MET A 8 14.30 -42.09 -26.33
N VAL A 9 15.46 -41.42 -26.43
CA VAL A 9 15.92 -40.51 -27.51
C VAL A 9 15.41 -39.05 -27.34
N LEU A 10 16.20 -37.97 -27.41
CA LEU A 10 17.41 -37.67 -28.18
C LEU A 10 18.24 -36.57 -27.46
N LEU A 11 19.56 -36.72 -27.38
CA LEU A 11 20.50 -35.62 -27.10
C LEU A 11 20.60 -34.73 -28.35
N LEU A 12 20.40 -33.42 -28.18
CA LEU A 12 20.84 -32.41 -29.14
C LEU A 12 21.95 -31.57 -28.49
N LEU A 13 23.19 -31.86 -28.88
CA LEU A 13 24.35 -30.98 -28.70
C LEU A 13 24.32 -29.96 -29.83
N ALA A 14 24.06 -28.69 -29.50
CA ALA A 14 24.37 -27.56 -30.36
C ALA A 14 25.35 -26.65 -29.61
N GLY A 15 26.60 -26.64 -30.08
CA GLY A 15 27.61 -25.70 -29.63
C GLY A 15 27.41 -24.32 -30.26
N CYS A 16 27.64 -23.27 -29.48
CA CYS A 16 27.96 -21.95 -29.99
C CYS A 16 29.28 -21.51 -29.36
N HIS A 17 30.34 -21.48 -30.17
CA HIS A 17 31.53 -20.67 -29.95
C HIS A 17 31.29 -19.32 -30.64
N GLY A 18 31.38 -18.23 -29.88
CA GLY A 18 31.29 -16.87 -30.37
C GLY A 18 32.05 -15.92 -29.44
N ASP A 19 33.07 -15.27 -30.00
CA ASP A 19 34.09 -14.45 -29.37
C ASP A 19 33.60 -13.14 -28.72
N LYS A 20 34.35 -12.74 -27.69
CA LYS A 20 34.80 -11.40 -27.26
C LYS A 20 33.81 -10.24 -27.05
N SER A 21 33.99 -9.68 -25.84
CA SER A 21 34.00 -8.23 -25.55
C SER A 21 32.71 -7.46 -25.79
N GLY A 22 31.78 -7.60 -24.84
CA GLY A 22 30.72 -6.63 -24.62
C GLY A 22 30.79 -6.17 -23.17
N ASN A 23 31.14 -4.91 -22.99
CA ASN A 23 30.92 -4.10 -21.80
C ASN A 23 29.79 -4.68 -20.92
N SER A 24 30.11 -5.16 -19.72
CA SER A 24 29.09 -5.46 -18.70
C SER A 24 28.50 -4.13 -18.24
N ALA A 25 27.68 -3.53 -19.10
CA ALA A 25 26.59 -2.71 -18.65
C ALA A 25 25.76 -3.64 -17.79
N VAL A 26 25.93 -3.52 -16.47
CA VAL A 26 24.93 -3.98 -15.51
C VAL A 26 23.65 -3.35 -16.00
N ALA A 27 22.83 -4.15 -16.70
CA ALA A 27 21.45 -3.82 -16.90
C ALA A 27 20.93 -3.68 -15.48
N GLN A 28 20.75 -2.44 -15.03
CA GLN A 28 19.80 -2.14 -13.98
C GLN A 28 18.50 -2.71 -14.52
N THR A 29 18.20 -3.95 -14.12
CA THR A 29 16.85 -4.47 -14.18
C THR A 29 16.05 -3.39 -13.48
N ALA A 30 15.23 -2.68 -14.25
CA ALA A 30 14.23 -1.80 -13.69
C ALA A 30 13.46 -2.66 -12.69
N GLU A 31 13.79 -2.51 -11.42
CA GLU A 31 13.09 -3.18 -10.35
C GLU A 31 11.64 -2.73 -10.54
N GLY A 32 10.78 -3.70 -10.86
CA GLY A 32 9.35 -3.42 -10.97
C GLY A 32 8.88 -2.73 -9.69
N PRO A 33 7.75 -2.02 -9.72
CA PRO A 33 7.26 -1.29 -8.55
C PRO A 33 7.28 -2.21 -7.32
N HIS A 34 8.09 -1.85 -6.32
CA HIS A 34 8.21 -2.57 -5.06
C HIS A 34 6.85 -2.51 -4.36
N VAL A 35 6.07 -3.60 -4.44
CA VAL A 35 4.79 -3.68 -3.74
C VAL A 35 5.06 -3.82 -2.25
N ILE A 36 4.55 -2.87 -1.47
CA ILE A 36 4.77 -2.84 -0.02
C ILE A 36 3.69 -3.68 0.66
N HIS A 37 4.07 -4.82 1.22
CA HIS A 37 3.19 -5.65 2.05
C HIS A 37 3.45 -5.37 3.54
N LEU A 38 2.87 -4.28 4.04
CA LEU A 38 3.09 -3.81 5.43
C LEU A 38 2.60 -4.80 6.50
N PHE A 39 1.50 -5.51 6.22
CA PHE A 39 0.82 -6.36 7.20
C PHE A 39 0.60 -7.78 6.66
N PRO A 40 1.65 -8.62 6.63
CA PRO A 40 1.57 -9.96 6.04
C PRO A 40 0.62 -10.92 6.77
N ALA A 41 0.36 -10.68 8.06
CA ALA A 41 -0.61 -11.47 8.84
C ALA A 41 -2.08 -11.08 8.58
N ALA A 42 -2.33 -9.98 7.87
CA ALA A 42 -3.68 -9.49 7.64
C ALA A 42 -4.39 -10.27 6.55
N THR A 43 -5.55 -10.82 6.89
CA THR A 43 -6.47 -11.50 5.95
C THR A 43 -7.53 -10.55 5.39
N GLU A 44 -7.75 -9.41 6.05
CA GLU A 44 -8.76 -8.42 5.67
C GLU A 44 -8.18 -7.00 5.79
N ALA A 45 -8.62 -6.11 4.93
CA ALA A 45 -8.38 -4.67 5.03
C ALA A 45 -9.72 -3.93 4.89
N ARG A 46 -9.92 -2.89 5.70
CA ARG A 46 -11.14 -2.07 5.65
C ARG A 46 -10.82 -0.58 5.64
N LEU A 47 -11.58 0.18 4.86
CA LEU A 47 -11.52 1.63 4.85
C LEU A 47 -12.52 2.21 5.86
N PHE A 48 -12.03 3.10 6.72
CA PHE A 48 -12.83 3.95 7.59
C PHE A 48 -12.53 5.41 7.23
N VAL A 49 -13.58 6.22 7.18
CA VAL A 49 -13.51 7.61 6.76
C VAL A 49 -14.07 8.49 7.86
N ASP A 50 -13.33 9.48 8.31
CA ASP A 50 -13.82 10.47 9.27
C ASP A 50 -14.95 11.30 8.64
N THR A 51 -15.99 11.58 9.40
CA THR A 51 -17.10 12.43 8.95
C THR A 51 -16.89 13.92 9.23
N GLY A 52 -15.77 14.31 9.85
CA GLY A 52 -15.54 15.68 10.33
C GLY A 52 -16.44 16.02 11.53
N ARG A 53 -16.91 14.99 12.23
CA ARG A 53 -17.78 15.11 13.40
C ARG A 53 -17.19 14.30 14.52
N THR A 54 -17.46 14.73 15.75
CA THR A 54 -17.05 14.00 16.95
C THR A 54 -18.26 13.46 17.71
N ASP A 55 -18.05 12.39 18.46
CA ASP A 55 -19.04 11.84 19.40
C ASP A 55 -19.08 12.65 20.71
N ALA A 56 -19.90 12.20 21.67
CA ALA A 56 -20.04 12.85 22.97
C ALA A 56 -18.74 12.87 23.82
N HIS A 57 -17.75 12.06 23.45
CA HIS A 57 -16.44 11.98 24.10
C HIS A 57 -15.34 12.65 23.26
N PHE A 58 -15.71 13.43 22.25
CA PHE A 58 -14.80 14.11 21.33
C PHE A 58 -13.96 13.17 20.46
N HIS A 59 -14.38 11.92 20.26
CA HIS A 59 -13.72 11.02 19.32
C HIS A 59 -14.26 11.21 17.91
N PRO A 60 -13.41 11.13 16.86
CA PRO A 60 -13.85 11.14 15.47
C PRO A 60 -14.93 10.09 15.17
N VAL A 61 -15.99 10.51 14.50
CA VAL A 61 -17.04 9.62 14.03
C VAL A 61 -16.65 9.09 12.66
N LEU A 62 -16.24 7.83 12.62
CA LEU A 62 -15.86 7.14 11.39
C LEU A 62 -17.06 6.50 10.69
N THR A 63 -17.10 6.58 9.37
CA THR A 63 -18.08 5.94 8.50
C THR A 63 -17.41 5.04 7.47
N PRO A 64 -18.05 3.91 7.11
CA PRO A 64 -19.15 3.27 7.82
C PRO A 64 -18.64 2.67 9.15
N LYS A 65 -19.56 2.39 10.08
CA LYS A 65 -19.22 1.90 11.43
C LYS A 65 -18.30 0.66 11.42
N ASP A 66 -18.55 -0.25 10.49
CA ASP A 66 -17.78 -1.51 10.37
C ASP A 66 -16.64 -1.42 9.34
N GLY A 67 -16.46 -0.26 8.71
CA GLY A 67 -15.54 -0.04 7.60
C GLY A 67 -16.00 -0.69 6.29
N HIS A 68 -15.57 -0.14 5.17
CA HIS A 68 -15.76 -0.78 3.87
C HIS A 68 -14.72 -1.87 3.69
N ALA A 69 -15.16 -3.13 3.58
CA ALA A 69 -14.24 -4.23 3.26
C ALA A 69 -13.63 -4.04 1.87
N LEU A 70 -12.30 -4.03 1.78
CA LEU A 70 -11.60 -3.98 0.51
C LEU A 70 -11.62 -5.37 -0.13
N THR A 71 -12.01 -5.44 -1.40
CA THR A 71 -11.73 -6.60 -2.24
C THR A 71 -10.22 -6.80 -2.41
N ALA A 72 -9.80 -8.00 -2.79
CA ALA A 72 -8.38 -8.28 -3.07
C ALA A 72 -7.80 -7.33 -4.13
N GLY A 73 -8.59 -6.94 -5.14
CA GLY A 73 -8.18 -5.98 -6.16
C GLY A 73 -7.98 -4.57 -5.60
N GLN A 74 -8.91 -4.09 -4.77
CA GLN A 74 -8.81 -2.79 -4.10
C GLN A 74 -7.62 -2.73 -3.13
N ARG A 75 -7.41 -3.80 -2.35
CA ARG A 75 -6.23 -3.92 -1.48
C ARG A 75 -4.93 -3.86 -2.27
N LYS A 76 -4.86 -4.54 -3.42
CA LYS A 76 -3.68 -4.47 -4.30
C LYS A 76 -3.44 -3.06 -4.83
N ILE A 77 -4.50 -2.34 -5.22
CA ILE A 77 -4.39 -0.93 -5.66
C ILE A 77 -3.84 -0.07 -4.53
N LEU A 78 -4.41 -0.17 -3.33
CA LEU A 78 -3.92 0.52 -2.12
C LEU A 78 -2.43 0.25 -1.89
N GLU A 79 -2.04 -1.02 -1.76
CA GLU A 79 -0.65 -1.39 -1.44
C GLU A 79 0.34 -0.98 -2.56
N SER A 80 -0.09 -0.98 -3.82
CA SER A 80 0.74 -0.53 -4.96
C SER A 80 0.82 1.00 -5.10
N ALA A 81 -0.06 1.73 -4.43
CA ALA A 81 -0.04 3.19 -4.43
C ALA A 81 0.92 3.73 -3.36
N LEU A 82 1.30 2.92 -2.37
CA LEU A 82 2.25 3.27 -1.33
C LEU A 82 3.68 3.22 -1.88
N VAL A 83 4.47 4.22 -1.54
CA VAL A 83 5.87 4.33 -1.97
C VAL A 83 6.75 4.71 -0.78
N TRP A 84 7.87 4.02 -0.62
CA TRP A 84 8.91 4.44 0.31
C TRP A 84 9.54 5.72 -0.22
N ASN A 85 9.62 6.76 0.62
CA ASN A 85 10.30 7.98 0.27
C ASN A 85 11.56 8.14 1.12
N ASP A 86 12.67 7.61 0.60
CA ASP A 86 14.00 7.69 1.24
C ASP A 86 14.64 9.09 1.10
N ASN A 87 14.07 9.95 0.23
CA ASN A 87 14.61 11.27 -0.11
C ASN A 87 13.91 12.42 0.63
N TYR A 88 13.04 12.13 1.61
CA TYR A 88 12.40 13.18 2.40
C TYR A 88 13.38 13.76 3.42
N GLY A 89 14.28 14.61 2.93
CA GLY A 89 15.24 15.35 3.75
C GLY A 89 14.56 16.52 4.46
N LYS A 90 14.32 16.36 5.77
CA LYS A 90 14.31 17.39 6.84
C LYS A 90 13.47 18.68 6.69
N GLU A 91 12.86 18.96 5.56
CA GLU A 91 12.13 20.18 5.28
C GLU A 91 10.73 19.80 4.78
N ASP A 92 9.72 20.48 5.33
CA ASP A 92 8.29 20.29 5.10
C ASP A 92 7.63 19.09 5.81
N VAL A 93 7.69 19.11 7.14
CA VAL A 93 6.54 18.64 7.91
C VAL A 93 5.45 19.68 7.72
N ALA A 94 4.39 19.37 6.96
CA ALA A 94 3.16 20.12 7.11
C ALA A 94 2.78 20.07 8.59
N ALA A 95 2.72 21.22 9.27
CA ALA A 95 2.44 21.33 10.70
C ALA A 95 1.03 20.80 11.10
N CYS A 96 0.27 20.27 10.15
CA CYS A 96 -1.15 19.96 10.24
C CYS A 96 -1.49 18.54 9.76
N PHE A 97 -0.67 17.52 10.02
CA PHE A 97 -1.06 16.15 9.69
C PHE A 97 -2.27 15.71 10.54
N MET A 98 -3.46 15.80 9.95
CA MET A 98 -4.74 15.37 10.51
C MET A 98 -5.34 14.37 9.53
N PRO A 99 -5.09 13.06 9.69
CA PRO A 99 -5.62 12.06 8.77
C PRO A 99 -7.12 11.86 8.96
N HIS A 100 -7.84 11.69 7.85
CA HIS A 100 -9.28 11.42 7.84
C HIS A 100 -9.61 10.06 7.21
N HIS A 101 -8.63 9.36 6.66
CA HIS A 101 -8.82 8.07 5.99
C HIS A 101 -7.94 7.01 6.62
N PHE A 102 -8.56 5.96 7.12
CA PHE A 102 -7.89 4.92 7.89
C PHE A 102 -8.12 3.57 7.23
N PHE A 103 -7.06 2.98 6.70
CA PHE A 103 -7.06 1.61 6.21
C PHE A 103 -6.60 0.68 7.32
N ARG A 104 -7.56 -0.02 7.95
CA ARG A 104 -7.28 -0.94 9.05
C ARG A 104 -7.14 -2.36 8.53
N TYR A 105 -6.12 -3.05 9.01
CA TYR A 105 -5.78 -4.41 8.63
C TYR A 105 -6.11 -5.36 9.78
N PHE A 106 -6.78 -6.47 9.47
CA PHE A 106 -7.24 -7.45 10.44
C PHE A 106 -6.72 -8.85 10.11
N ASP A 107 -6.35 -9.61 11.15
CA ASP A 107 -6.01 -11.04 11.02
C ASP A 107 -7.24 -11.94 10.91
N ALA A 108 -7.01 -13.25 10.78
CA ALA A 108 -8.07 -14.26 10.66
C ALA A 108 -8.95 -14.38 11.93
N GLN A 109 -8.54 -13.78 13.05
CA GLN A 109 -9.31 -13.69 14.29
C GLN A 109 -10.00 -12.32 14.43
N HIS A 110 -10.03 -11.50 13.37
CA HIS A 110 -10.57 -10.15 13.35
C HIS A 110 -9.88 -9.18 14.33
N ARG A 111 -8.62 -9.44 14.71
CA ARG A 111 -7.84 -8.50 15.52
C ARG A 111 -7.15 -7.50 14.60
N LYS A 112 -7.18 -6.21 14.97
CA LYS A 112 -6.44 -5.17 14.24
C LYS A 112 -4.94 -5.44 14.39
N VAL A 113 -4.25 -5.65 13.27
CA VAL A 113 -2.80 -5.90 13.20
C VAL A 113 -2.02 -4.74 12.57
N GLY A 114 -2.74 -3.71 12.14
CA GLY A 114 -2.15 -2.59 11.43
C GLY A 114 -3.15 -1.51 11.05
N GLU A 115 -2.65 -0.31 10.86
CA GLU A 115 -3.41 0.82 10.33
C GLU A 115 -2.51 1.66 9.44
N ILE A 116 -3.09 2.14 8.33
CA ILE A 116 -2.51 3.18 7.48
C ILE A 116 -3.45 4.37 7.56
N ALA A 117 -2.96 5.49 8.07
CA ALA A 117 -3.69 6.74 8.15
C ALA A 117 -3.23 7.68 7.03
N VAL A 118 -4.17 8.25 6.29
CA VAL A 118 -3.89 9.11 5.13
C VAL A 118 -4.58 10.46 5.32
N CYS A 119 -3.83 11.54 5.08
CA CYS A 119 -4.37 12.88 4.96
C CYS A 119 -4.19 13.35 3.51
N PHE A 120 -5.29 13.52 2.77
CA PHE A 120 -5.24 14.00 1.39
C PHE A 120 -4.98 15.50 1.28
N CYS A 121 -5.32 16.30 2.29
CA CYS A 121 -5.12 17.74 2.27
C CYS A 121 -3.63 18.10 2.41
N CYS A 122 -2.92 17.40 3.31
CA CYS A 122 -1.50 17.67 3.57
C CYS A 122 -0.55 16.71 2.84
N GLY A 123 -1.08 15.70 2.13
CA GLY A 123 -0.27 14.72 1.41
C GLY A 123 0.62 13.90 2.34
N GLY A 124 0.06 13.38 3.44
CA GLY A 124 0.79 12.54 4.41
C GLY A 124 0.23 11.12 4.55
N VAL A 125 1.11 10.19 4.93
CA VAL A 125 0.76 8.80 5.28
C VAL A 125 1.49 8.39 6.57
N GLU A 126 0.74 7.86 7.53
CA GLU A 126 1.27 7.25 8.76
C GLU A 126 0.90 5.77 8.83
N VAL A 127 1.73 4.98 9.51
CA VAL A 127 1.56 3.53 9.64
C VAL A 127 1.85 3.08 11.07
N ASP A 128 0.91 2.35 11.67
CA ASP A 128 1.04 1.78 13.03
C ASP A 128 0.73 0.27 13.10
N LYS A 129 1.14 -0.38 14.21
CA LYS A 129 0.97 -1.83 14.48
C LYS A 129 -0.43 -2.25 14.92
N GLY A 130 -1.42 -1.37 14.81
CA GLY A 130 -2.77 -1.56 15.30
C GLY A 130 -2.95 -1.21 16.79
N ASP A 131 -1.87 -1.13 17.56
CA ASP A 131 -1.88 -0.63 18.95
C ASP A 131 -1.49 0.85 19.05
N GLY A 132 -1.35 1.53 17.91
CA GLY A 132 -0.89 2.92 17.82
C GLY A 132 0.63 3.08 17.83
N THR A 133 1.39 2.00 17.94
CA THR A 133 2.85 2.05 17.84
C THR A 133 3.27 2.22 16.39
N ALA A 134 3.94 3.33 16.07
CA ALA A 134 4.49 3.58 14.74
C ALA A 134 5.45 2.46 14.30
N ILE A 135 5.34 1.99 13.05
CA ILE A 135 6.22 0.93 12.51
C ILE A 135 7.54 1.51 12.00
N TYR A 136 7.48 2.70 11.40
CA TYR A 136 8.62 3.33 10.76
C TYR A 136 8.69 4.82 11.15
N PRO A 137 9.07 5.15 12.40
CA PRO A 137 9.10 6.54 12.85
C PRO A 137 10.09 7.40 12.06
N GLU A 138 11.15 6.77 11.52
CA GLU A 138 12.23 7.46 10.78
C GLU A 138 12.09 7.34 9.25
N THR A 139 11.22 6.45 8.75
CA THR A 139 11.02 6.24 7.31
C THR A 139 9.61 6.67 6.95
N ARG A 140 9.49 7.74 6.16
CA ARG A 140 8.18 8.21 5.73
C ARG A 140 7.67 7.36 4.57
N LEU A 141 6.46 6.86 4.75
CA LEU A 141 5.66 6.34 3.66
C LEU A 141 5.00 7.52 2.95
N ASN A 142 4.94 7.47 1.64
CA ASN A 142 4.17 8.40 0.83
C ASN A 142 3.22 7.59 -0.07
N ALA A 143 2.37 8.26 -0.84
CA ALA A 143 1.45 7.61 -1.74
C ALA A 143 1.28 8.36 -3.06
N HIS A 144 0.92 7.61 -4.10
CA HIS A 144 0.33 8.15 -5.30
C HIS A 144 -1.12 8.59 -5.01
N TYR A 145 -1.29 9.81 -4.48
CA TYR A 145 -2.58 10.31 -3.99
C TYR A 145 -3.71 10.23 -5.02
N ASP A 146 -3.47 10.53 -6.30
CA ASP A 146 -4.51 10.42 -7.33
C ASP A 146 -5.08 9.00 -7.46
N ARG A 147 -4.22 7.98 -7.31
CA ARG A 147 -4.65 6.57 -7.36
C ARG A 147 -5.47 6.21 -6.13
N LEU A 148 -5.08 6.69 -4.96
CA LEU A 148 -5.83 6.49 -3.72
C LEU A 148 -7.17 7.25 -3.74
N LYS A 149 -7.20 8.50 -4.24
CA LYS A 149 -8.43 9.28 -4.43
C LYS A 149 -9.39 8.54 -5.36
N ALA A 150 -8.90 8.04 -6.49
CA ALA A 150 -9.71 7.24 -7.42
C ALA A 150 -10.26 5.96 -6.78
N LEU A 151 -9.46 5.26 -5.97
CA LEU A 151 -9.90 4.08 -5.22
C LEU A 151 -11.05 4.42 -4.26
N ILE A 152 -10.89 5.47 -3.44
CA ILE A 152 -11.86 5.87 -2.43
C ILE A 152 -13.15 6.40 -3.06
N HIS A 153 -13.05 7.22 -4.11
CA HIS A 153 -14.22 7.66 -4.89
C HIS A 153 -14.96 6.48 -5.51
N GLY A 154 -14.24 5.47 -6.01
CA GLY A 154 -14.83 4.22 -6.53
C GLY A 154 -15.59 3.41 -5.47
N MET A 155 -15.32 3.66 -4.18
CA MET A 155 -16.04 3.09 -3.04
C MET A 155 -17.21 3.98 -2.57
N GLY A 156 -17.43 5.13 -3.22
CA GLY A 156 -18.49 6.07 -2.90
C GLY A 156 -18.17 7.00 -1.72
N GLU A 157 -16.92 7.06 -1.29
CA GLU A 157 -16.46 7.88 -0.18
C GLU A 157 -15.76 9.16 -0.66
N ARG A 158 -15.74 10.19 0.19
CA ARG A 158 -15.08 11.48 -0.09
C ARG A 158 -13.60 11.45 0.28
N THR A 159 -12.78 12.30 -0.34
CA THR A 159 -11.35 12.48 0.03
C THR A 159 -10.98 13.89 0.50
N ASP A 160 -11.94 14.80 0.52
CA ASP A 160 -11.78 16.24 0.76
C ASP A 160 -12.33 16.66 2.13
N ILE A 161 -12.18 15.79 3.14
CA ILE A 161 -12.75 16.01 4.47
C ILE A 161 -11.94 17.09 5.18
N GLU A 162 -12.62 18.19 5.51
CA GLU A 162 -12.04 19.35 6.22
C GLU A 162 -10.79 19.96 5.55
N CYS A 163 -10.55 19.68 4.27
CA CYS A 163 -9.51 20.34 3.50
C CYS A 163 -9.86 21.82 3.28
N SER A 164 -8.87 22.70 3.34
CA SER A 164 -9.08 24.10 2.94
C SER A 164 -9.17 24.19 1.40
N PRO A 165 -9.86 25.20 0.84
CA PRO A 165 -10.04 25.33 -0.62
C PRO A 165 -8.74 25.39 -1.44
N GLY A 166 -7.59 25.67 -0.81
CA GLY A 166 -6.27 25.66 -1.46
C GLY A 166 -5.56 24.31 -1.46
N ASP A 167 -6.12 23.27 -0.84
CA ASP A 167 -5.47 21.97 -0.60
C ASP A 167 -5.98 20.86 -1.55
N LEU A 168 -6.80 21.21 -2.55
CA LEU A 168 -7.54 20.24 -3.38
C LEU A 168 -6.96 20.01 -4.78
N ASP A 169 -5.90 20.75 -5.16
CA ASP A 169 -5.31 20.74 -6.49
C ASP A 169 -4.34 19.56 -6.71
#